data_AF-A0A943IMZ5-F1
#
_entry.id   AF-A0A943IMZ5-F1
#
_cell.length_a   1.000
_cell.length_b   1.000
_cell.length_c   1.000
_cell.angle_alpha   90.00
_cell.angle_beta   90.00
_cell.angle_gamma   90.00
#
_symmetry.space_group_name_H-M   'P 1'
#
loop_
_entity.id
_entity.type
_entity.pdbx_description
1 polymer ?
#
loop_
_entity_poly.entity_id
_entity_poly.type
_entity_poly.pdbx_seq_one_letter_code
_entity_poly.pdbx_strand_id
1 'polypeptide(L)'
;MYCKECGTQLPEGAMFCPNCGTGAASTAQDSTAGQRYAAGGPRTTPPPAAPVRHRHFPFGTIVAAVILAAAVWLLFSNHGVGPVSELKSVIFDQYDSVQPFGMAVKENMSSVKWSSEKRRNGSYDVTITGVDNMYGGLVEATFRVTHMGDAVYAVINRASVNGETCVGSTELTVVMLLLYGQLDEETLAGLMVWDSIW
;
A
#
# COMPACT_ATOMS: atom_id res chain seq x y z
N MET A 1 -40.93 -6.58 7.68
CA MET A 1 -40.76 -5.31 6.90
C MET A 1 -39.27 -5.00 6.77
N TYR A 2 -38.81 -4.21 5.79
CA TYR A 2 -37.39 -3.86 5.63
C TYR A 2 -37.16 -2.37 5.84
N CYS A 3 -35.98 -2.00 6.37
CA CYS A 3 -35.63 -0.62 6.64
C CYS A 3 -35.44 0.16 5.35
N LYS A 4 -36.10 1.32 5.23
CA LYS A 4 -36.02 2.18 4.05
C LYS A 4 -34.64 2.79 3.79
N GLU A 5 -33.78 2.85 4.80
CA GLU A 5 -32.44 3.46 4.68
C GLU A 5 -31.33 2.43 4.46
N CYS A 6 -31.36 1.28 5.14
CA CYS A 6 -30.27 0.30 5.10
C CYS A 6 -30.68 -1.08 4.58
N GLY A 7 -31.95 -1.30 4.24
CA GLY A 7 -32.44 -2.56 3.69
C GLY A 7 -32.43 -3.74 4.68
N THR A 8 -32.12 -3.53 5.97
CA THR A 8 -32.14 -4.59 6.98
C THR A 8 -33.59 -5.00 7.31
N GLN A 9 -33.83 -6.31 7.46
CA GLN A 9 -35.14 -6.81 7.87
C GLN A 9 -35.45 -6.39 9.31
N LEU A 10 -36.55 -5.67 9.50
CA LEU A 10 -37.03 -5.25 10.82
C LEU A 10 -37.90 -6.34 11.45
N PRO A 11 -37.72 -6.62 12.75
CA PRO A 11 -38.63 -7.45 13.51
C PRO A 11 -40.01 -6.80 13.64
N GLU A 12 -41.06 -7.61 13.81
CA GLU A 12 -42.43 -7.12 13.94
C GLU A 12 -42.57 -6.21 15.18
N GLY A 13 -43.18 -5.03 14.98
CA GLY A 13 -43.35 -4.03 16.06
C GLY A 13 -42.12 -3.17 16.37
N ALA A 14 -41.01 -3.29 15.61
CA ALA A 14 -39.84 -2.43 15.81
C ALA A 14 -40.19 -0.96 15.53
N MET A 15 -39.98 -0.07 16.51
CA MET A 15 -40.16 1.37 16.32
C MET A 15 -38.96 2.03 15.64
N PHE A 16 -37.77 1.42 15.75
CA PHE A 16 -36.52 1.90 15.18
C PHE A 16 -35.71 0.72 14.62
N CYS A 17 -34.94 0.96 13.57
CA CYS A 17 -34.04 -0.03 12.99
C CYS A 17 -32.85 -0.27 13.94
N PRO A 18 -32.59 -1.52 14.38
CA PRO A 18 -31.48 -1.82 15.28
C PRO A 18 -30.09 -1.64 14.64
N ASN A 19 -30.02 -1.60 13.30
CA ASN A 19 -28.76 -1.49 12.58
C ASN A 19 -28.35 -0.03 12.30
N CYS A 20 -29.32 0.84 11.98
CA CYS A 20 -29.02 2.23 11.60
C CYS A 20 -29.76 3.30 12.44
N GLY A 21 -30.66 2.91 13.34
CA GLY A 21 -31.41 3.82 14.20
C GLY A 21 -32.63 4.50 13.56
N THR A 22 -32.90 4.30 12.27
CA THR A 22 -34.03 4.95 11.56
C THR A 22 -35.38 4.45 12.07
N GLY A 23 -36.31 5.38 12.35
CA GLY A 23 -37.68 5.07 12.78
C GLY A 23 -38.48 4.28 11.72
N ALA A 24 -39.20 3.25 12.16
CA ALA A 24 -39.92 2.32 11.29
C ALA A 24 -41.33 2.77 10.90
N ALA A 25 -41.84 3.85 11.51
CA ALA A 25 -43.14 4.43 11.18
C ALA A 25 -42.98 5.64 10.24
N SER A 26 -43.53 5.53 9.04
CA SER A 26 -43.86 6.67 8.20
C SER A 26 -45.19 6.35 7.51
N THR A 27 -46.30 6.44 8.25
CA THR A 27 -47.63 6.54 7.62
C THR A 27 -47.92 8.00 7.36
N ALA A 28 -47.98 8.32 6.08
CA ALA A 28 -48.62 9.53 5.57
C ALA A 28 -50.08 9.61 6.07
N GLN A 29 -50.52 10.80 6.41
CA GLN A 29 -51.92 11.22 6.43
C GLN A 29 -52.01 12.46 5.52
N ASP A 30 -53.01 12.65 4.68
CA ASP A 30 -54.04 11.77 4.14
C ASP A 30 -54.72 12.54 3.00
N SER A 31 -55.46 11.81 2.17
CA SER A 31 -56.14 12.26 0.97
C SER A 31 -57.44 13.03 1.24
N THR A 32 -57.78 13.88 0.27
CA THR A 32 -59.09 14.44 -0.08
C THR A 32 -60.29 13.50 0.12
N ALA A 33 -61.34 13.94 0.85
CA ALA A 33 -62.76 13.78 0.47
C ALA A 33 -63.74 14.48 1.45
N GLY A 34 -64.50 15.47 0.92
CA GLY A 34 -65.92 15.75 1.22
C GLY A 34 -66.39 16.09 2.64
N GLN A 35 -66.76 17.35 2.88
CA GLN A 35 -68.15 17.81 3.08
C GLN A 35 -68.19 19.28 3.54
N ARG A 36 -68.96 20.10 2.81
CA ARG A 36 -69.39 21.45 3.19
C ARG A 36 -70.73 21.34 3.90
N TYR A 37 -70.88 21.76 5.15
CA TYR A 37 -72.10 22.38 5.71
C TYR A 37 -71.74 23.32 6.87
N ALA A 38 -72.54 24.37 7.02
CA ALA A 38 -72.27 25.64 7.69
C ALA A 38 -72.42 25.66 9.22
N ALA A 39 -71.74 26.59 9.89
CA ALA A 39 -72.29 27.47 10.95
C ALA A 39 -71.24 28.49 11.40
N GLY A 40 -71.67 29.73 11.66
CA GLY A 40 -70.80 30.89 11.94
C GLY A 40 -70.08 30.87 13.29
N GLY A 41 -68.89 31.49 13.30
CA GLY A 41 -68.11 31.82 14.49
C GLY A 41 -66.96 32.78 14.14
N PRO A 42 -66.45 33.60 15.07
CA PRO A 42 -65.56 34.72 14.77
C PRO A 42 -64.16 34.26 14.33
N ARG A 43 -63.56 34.99 13.37
CA ARG A 43 -62.17 34.79 12.91
C ARG A 43 -61.19 35.04 14.05
N THR A 44 -60.57 34.00 14.58
CA THR A 44 -59.26 34.10 15.23
C THR A 44 -58.18 33.97 14.17
N THR A 45 -57.36 35.00 14.01
CA THR A 45 -56.15 34.96 13.18
C THR A 45 -55.18 33.88 13.71
N PRO A 46 -54.63 33.00 12.86
CA PRO A 46 -53.63 32.05 13.28
C PRO A 46 -52.30 32.76 13.59
N PRO A 47 -51.50 32.27 14.56
CA PRO A 47 -50.21 32.84 14.89
C PRO A 47 -49.23 32.64 13.73
N PRO A 48 -48.24 33.55 13.56
CA PRO A 48 -47.31 33.49 12.43
C PRO A 48 -46.49 32.19 12.48
N ALA A 49 -46.53 31.44 11.37
CA ALA A 49 -45.76 30.21 11.19
C ALA A 49 -44.26 30.50 11.28
N ALA A 50 -43.56 29.78 12.15
CA ALA A 50 -42.11 29.84 12.26
C ALA A 50 -41.45 29.36 10.94
N PRO A 51 -40.34 29.98 10.51
CA PRO A 51 -39.70 29.62 9.24
C PRO A 51 -39.05 28.24 9.32
N VAL A 52 -39.44 27.34 8.42
CA VAL A 52 -38.81 26.03 8.25
C VAL A 52 -37.45 26.23 7.58
N ARG A 53 -36.37 25.91 8.31
CA ARG A 53 -35.00 25.95 7.78
C ARG A 53 -34.78 24.76 6.84
N HIS A 54 -34.74 25.01 5.54
CA HIS A 54 -34.30 24.01 4.58
C HIS A 54 -32.81 23.71 4.78
N ARG A 55 -32.50 22.49 5.21
CA ARG A 55 -31.13 22.01 5.37
C ARG A 55 -30.64 21.58 3.99
N HIS A 56 -29.78 22.39 3.38
CA HIS A 56 -29.11 22.05 2.13
C HIS A 56 -28.34 20.73 2.34
N PHE A 57 -28.78 19.68 1.65
CA PHE A 57 -28.08 18.40 1.62
C PHE A 57 -26.79 18.60 0.79
N PRO A 58 -25.60 18.40 1.35
CA PRO A 58 -24.35 18.81 0.70
C PRO A 58 -23.91 17.76 -0.33
N PHE A 59 -24.64 17.65 -1.45
CA PHE A 59 -24.25 16.78 -2.56
C PHE A 59 -22.81 17.06 -3.03
N GLY A 60 -22.36 18.32 -2.95
CA GLY A 60 -20.99 18.71 -3.28
C GLY A 60 -19.91 18.06 -2.40
N THR A 61 -20.18 17.81 -1.12
CA THR A 61 -19.17 17.19 -0.24
C THR A 61 -19.03 15.70 -0.51
N ILE A 62 -20.12 15.03 -0.87
CA ILE A 62 -20.10 13.60 -1.23
C ILE A 62 -19.31 13.39 -2.52
N VAL A 63 -19.55 14.21 -3.53
CA VAL A 63 -18.81 14.15 -4.81
C VAL A 63 -17.31 14.41 -4.60
N ALA A 64 -16.95 15.42 -3.81
CA ALA A 64 -15.55 15.70 -3.50
C ALA A 64 -14.87 14.55 -2.73
N ALA A 65 -15.57 13.92 -1.78
CA ALA A 65 -15.05 12.78 -1.03
C ALA A 65 -14.84 11.55 -1.93
N VAL A 66 -15.75 11.28 -2.87
CA VAL A 66 -15.62 10.18 -3.84
C VAL A 66 -14.45 10.43 -4.80
N ILE A 67 -14.28 11.65 -5.29
CA ILE A 67 -13.14 12.02 -6.16
C ILE A 67 -11.83 11.86 -5.39
N LEU A 68 -11.76 12.30 -4.13
CA LEU A 68 -10.58 12.12 -3.30
C LEU A 68 -10.29 10.65 -3.05
N ALA A 69 -11.30 9.84 -2.71
CA ALA A 69 -11.14 8.41 -2.51
C ALA A 69 -10.67 7.70 -3.80
N ALA A 70 -11.20 8.08 -4.97
CA ALA A 70 -10.79 7.55 -6.26
C ALA A 70 -9.36 7.99 -6.63
N ALA A 71 -8.98 9.24 -6.37
CA ALA A 71 -7.62 9.73 -6.60
C ALA A 71 -6.61 9.00 -5.70
N VAL A 72 -6.95 8.84 -4.42
CA VAL A 72 -6.20 8.04 -3.45
C VAL A 72 -6.09 6.60 -3.93
N TRP A 73 -7.19 5.98 -4.34
CA TRP A 73 -7.18 4.62 -4.86
C TRP A 73 -6.36 4.48 -6.16
N LEU A 74 -6.38 5.46 -7.07
CA LEU A 74 -5.56 5.46 -8.28
C LEU A 74 -4.06 5.63 -7.97
N LEU A 75 -3.72 6.46 -6.97
CA LEU A 75 -2.35 6.56 -6.47
C LEU A 75 -1.91 5.20 -5.91
N PHE A 76 -2.73 4.56 -5.07
CA PHE A 76 -2.42 3.29 -4.44
C PHE A 76 -2.43 2.08 -5.39
N SER A 77 -3.33 2.04 -6.37
CA SER A 77 -3.50 0.92 -7.31
C SER A 77 -2.43 0.90 -8.41
N ASN A 78 -1.79 2.04 -8.68
CA ASN A 78 -0.68 2.12 -9.64
C ASN A 78 0.68 1.82 -9.01
N HIS A 79 0.74 1.55 -7.70
CA HIS A 79 1.91 0.92 -7.08
C HIS A 79 1.86 -0.58 -7.35
N GLY A 80 2.16 -0.98 -8.59
CA GLY A 80 2.71 -2.31 -8.82
C GLY A 80 3.86 -2.53 -7.85
N VAL A 81 4.02 -3.76 -7.36
CA VAL A 81 5.14 -4.15 -6.49
C VAL A 81 6.43 -3.68 -7.17
N GLY A 82 7.03 -2.59 -6.66
CA GLY A 82 8.11 -1.93 -7.37
C GLY A 82 9.34 -2.83 -7.48
N PRO A 83 10.28 -2.55 -8.41
CA PRO A 83 11.46 -3.39 -8.63
C PRO A 83 12.31 -3.59 -7.36
N VAL A 84 12.29 -2.62 -6.44
CA VAL A 84 12.90 -2.76 -5.10
C VAL A 84 12.21 -3.86 -4.28
N SER A 85 10.88 -3.86 -4.24
CA SER A 85 10.11 -4.86 -3.49
C SER A 85 10.24 -6.25 -4.12
N GLU A 86 10.30 -6.32 -5.44
CA GLU A 86 10.57 -7.57 -6.16
C GLU A 86 11.95 -8.12 -5.81
N LEU A 87 13.01 -7.30 -5.90
CA LEU A 87 14.37 -7.72 -5.52
C LEU A 87 14.43 -8.20 -4.06
N LYS A 88 13.74 -7.51 -3.13
CA LYS A 88 13.68 -7.93 -1.72
C LYS A 88 13.07 -9.31 -1.52
N SER A 89 12.18 -9.73 -2.42
CA SER A 89 11.52 -11.04 -2.37
C SER A 89 12.31 -12.16 -3.06
N VAL A 90 13.36 -11.84 -3.82
CA VAL A 90 14.21 -12.83 -4.48
C VAL A 90 14.92 -13.68 -3.43
N ILE A 91 14.95 -15.00 -3.65
CA ILE A 91 15.80 -15.94 -2.91
C ILE A 91 16.99 -16.25 -3.83
N PHE A 92 18.19 -15.86 -3.40
CA PHE A 92 19.42 -16.28 -4.06
C PHE A 92 19.88 -17.59 -3.44
N ASP A 93 19.40 -18.70 -3.99
CA ASP A 93 19.61 -20.07 -3.50
C ASP A 93 21.09 -20.46 -3.31
N GLN A 94 21.98 -19.82 -4.05
CA GLN A 94 23.44 -19.96 -3.91
C GLN A 94 24.02 -19.41 -2.60
N TYR A 95 23.28 -18.55 -1.87
CA TYR A 95 23.69 -17.99 -0.57
C TYR A 95 22.76 -18.42 0.56
N ASP A 96 21.44 -18.40 0.30
CA ASP A 96 20.43 -18.89 1.25
C ASP A 96 19.25 -19.46 0.46
N SER A 97 18.81 -20.66 0.84
CA SER A 97 17.73 -21.38 0.16
C SER A 97 16.33 -21.04 0.68
N VAL A 98 16.23 -20.29 1.77
CA VAL A 98 14.98 -20.01 2.48
C VAL A 98 14.74 -18.52 2.65
N GLN A 99 15.78 -17.76 3.01
CA GLN A 99 15.64 -16.36 3.37
C GLN A 99 15.55 -15.46 2.12
N PRO A 100 14.51 -14.59 2.00
CA PRO A 100 14.48 -13.56 0.98
C PRO A 100 15.62 -12.56 1.16
N PHE A 101 16.19 -12.10 0.05
CA PHE A 101 17.31 -11.16 0.03
C PHE A 101 17.07 -9.89 0.86
N GLY A 102 15.84 -9.36 0.84
CA GLY A 102 15.49 -8.17 1.61
C GLY A 102 15.57 -8.37 3.12
N MET A 103 15.38 -9.61 3.60
CA MET A 103 15.53 -9.97 5.01
C MET A 103 17.01 -10.16 5.37
N ALA A 104 17.79 -10.84 4.53
CA ALA A 104 19.24 -10.99 4.72
C ALA A 104 19.92 -9.62 4.87
N VAL A 105 19.61 -8.69 3.95
CA VAL A 105 20.10 -7.30 4.02
C VAL A 105 19.67 -6.61 5.32
N LYS A 106 18.42 -6.76 5.74
CA LYS A 106 17.89 -6.09 6.94
C LYS A 106 18.62 -6.53 8.20
N GLU A 107 19.03 -7.79 8.27
CA GLU A 107 19.71 -8.38 9.42
C GLU A 107 21.20 -8.04 9.44
N ASN A 108 21.82 -7.96 8.26
CA ASN A 108 23.28 -7.86 8.13
C ASN A 108 23.81 -6.47 7.75
N MET A 109 22.92 -5.52 7.45
CA MET A 109 23.30 -4.16 7.06
C MET A 109 22.60 -3.09 7.90
N SER A 110 23.25 -1.95 8.04
CA SER A 110 22.73 -0.75 8.69
C SER A 110 22.72 0.45 7.72
N SER A 111 21.97 1.50 8.07
CA SER A 111 21.86 2.72 7.26
C SER A 111 21.41 2.48 5.80
N VAL A 112 20.62 1.42 5.59
CA VAL A 112 20.27 0.92 4.26
C VAL A 112 19.34 1.88 3.51
N LYS A 113 19.71 2.21 2.28
CA LYS A 113 18.91 2.94 1.30
C LYS A 113 18.73 2.07 0.06
N TRP A 114 17.55 2.19 -0.54
CA TRP A 114 17.18 1.51 -1.77
C TRP A 114 16.80 2.55 -2.81
N SER A 115 17.27 2.36 -4.04
CA SER A 115 16.83 3.12 -5.20
C SER A 115 16.63 2.18 -6.39
N SER A 116 15.90 2.65 -7.39
CA SER A 116 15.72 1.93 -8.64
C SER A 116 15.65 2.87 -9.82
N GLU A 117 16.26 2.47 -10.92
CA GLU A 117 16.25 3.19 -12.19
C GLU A 117 15.77 2.25 -13.31
N LYS A 118 14.80 2.70 -14.10
CA LYS A 118 14.30 1.93 -15.25
C LYS A 118 15.27 2.07 -16.41
N ARG A 119 15.70 0.94 -16.98
CA ARG A 119 16.55 0.91 -18.18
C ARG A 119 15.71 0.98 -19.46
N ARG A 120 16.35 1.37 -20.57
CA ARG A 120 15.72 1.49 -21.90
C ARG A 120 15.08 0.20 -22.41
N ASN A 121 15.63 -0.96 -22.05
CA ASN A 121 15.16 -2.29 -22.46
C ASN A 121 14.03 -2.86 -21.58
N GLY A 122 13.50 -2.07 -20.64
CA GLY A 122 12.43 -2.50 -19.72
C GLY A 122 12.91 -3.20 -18.44
N SER A 123 14.18 -3.58 -18.35
CA SER A 123 14.78 -4.03 -17.07
C SER A 123 15.03 -2.86 -16.12
N TYR A 124 15.34 -3.16 -14.86
CA TYR A 124 15.62 -2.16 -13.83
C TYR A 124 17.01 -2.36 -13.25
N ASP A 125 17.72 -1.28 -12.99
CA ASP A 125 18.86 -1.29 -12.07
C ASP A 125 18.30 -0.94 -10.68
N VAL A 126 18.50 -1.83 -9.71
CA VAL A 126 18.11 -1.62 -8.31
C VAL A 126 19.36 -1.54 -7.47
N THR A 127 19.58 -0.40 -6.83
CA THR A 127 20.78 -0.14 -6.04
C THR A 127 20.45 -0.15 -4.56
N ILE A 128 21.26 -0.89 -3.82
CA ILE A 128 21.32 -0.84 -2.37
C ILE A 128 22.61 -0.11 -1.95
N THR A 129 22.46 0.80 -1.00
CA THR A 129 23.60 1.42 -0.31
C THR A 129 23.41 1.25 1.19
N GLY A 130 24.45 0.84 1.91
CA GLY A 130 24.41 0.76 3.35
C GLY A 130 25.75 0.36 3.93
N VAL A 131 25.81 0.19 5.25
CA VAL A 131 27.02 -0.20 5.96
C VAL A 131 26.87 -1.64 6.41
N ASP A 132 27.80 -2.51 6.06
CA ASP A 132 27.77 -3.90 6.53
C ASP A 132 28.02 -3.97 8.04
N ASN A 133 27.31 -4.84 8.75
CA ASN A 133 27.37 -4.89 10.21
C ASN A 133 28.64 -5.58 10.74
N MET A 134 29.36 -6.33 9.90
CA MET A 134 30.48 -7.15 10.33
C MET A 134 31.79 -6.37 10.36
N TYR A 135 32.10 -5.69 9.26
CA TYR A 135 33.34 -4.95 9.02
C TYR A 135 33.12 -3.43 8.99
N GLY A 136 31.87 -2.96 8.95
CA GLY A 136 31.56 -1.53 8.92
C GLY A 136 31.90 -0.84 7.60
N GLY A 137 32.05 -1.61 6.52
CA GLY A 137 32.30 -1.12 5.17
C GLY A 137 31.05 -0.53 4.55
N LEU A 138 31.22 0.59 3.84
CA LEU A 138 30.16 1.18 3.04
C LEU A 138 30.00 0.38 1.74
N VAL A 139 28.93 -0.39 1.64
CA VAL A 139 28.60 -1.22 0.48
C VAL A 139 27.61 -0.47 -0.41
N GLU A 140 27.92 -0.38 -1.70
CA GLU A 140 26.97 -0.02 -2.74
C GLU A 140 26.89 -1.17 -3.75
N ALA A 141 25.73 -1.82 -3.88
CA ALA A 141 25.55 -2.93 -4.81
C ALA A 141 24.35 -2.65 -5.73
N THR A 142 24.53 -2.86 -7.02
CA THR A 142 23.50 -2.70 -8.04
C THR A 142 23.15 -4.04 -8.67
N PHE A 143 21.86 -4.34 -8.69
CA PHE A 143 21.28 -5.53 -9.27
C PHE A 143 20.52 -5.17 -10.53
N ARG A 144 20.70 -5.95 -11.58
CA ARG A 144 19.81 -5.92 -12.73
C ARG A 144 18.62 -6.81 -12.47
N VAL A 145 17.43 -6.22 -12.40
CA VAL A 145 16.16 -6.93 -12.26
C VAL A 145 15.47 -6.98 -13.63
N THR A 146 15.18 -8.19 -14.11
CA THR A 146 14.59 -8.47 -15.41
C THR A 146 13.35 -9.34 -15.24
N HIS A 147 12.27 -8.97 -15.94
CA HIS A 147 11.02 -9.72 -15.97
C HIS A 147 10.98 -10.64 -17.18
N MET A 148 10.68 -11.93 -16.97
CA MET A 148 10.41 -12.89 -18.05
C MET A 148 9.12 -13.64 -17.74
N GLY A 149 8.01 -13.25 -18.38
CA GLY A 149 6.67 -13.72 -17.99
C GLY A 149 6.35 -13.28 -16.57
N ASP A 150 5.95 -14.24 -15.73
CA ASP A 150 5.64 -14.00 -14.32
C ASP A 150 6.87 -14.12 -13.40
N ALA A 151 8.03 -14.47 -13.95
CA ALA A 151 9.26 -14.67 -13.18
C ALA A 151 10.11 -13.39 -13.13
N VAL A 152 10.68 -13.12 -11.95
CA VAL A 152 11.63 -12.04 -11.69
C VAL A 152 13.03 -12.64 -11.59
N TYR A 153 13.95 -12.16 -12.42
CA TYR A 153 15.36 -12.53 -12.39
C TYR A 153 16.20 -11.35 -11.92
N ALA A 154 17.04 -11.57 -10.92
CA ALA A 154 17.96 -10.56 -10.40
C ALA A 154 19.40 -11.06 -10.44
N VAL A 155 20.33 -10.21 -10.88
CA VAL A 155 21.77 -10.51 -10.90
C VAL A 155 22.54 -9.27 -10.47
N ILE A 156 23.47 -9.42 -9.52
CA ILE A 156 24.41 -8.35 -9.16
C ILE A 156 25.32 -8.04 -10.35
N ASN A 157 25.44 -6.78 -10.75
CA ASN A 157 26.20 -6.39 -11.95
C ASN A 157 27.26 -5.32 -11.71
N ARG A 158 27.17 -4.59 -10.60
CA ARG A 158 28.14 -3.58 -10.16
C ARG A 158 28.11 -3.54 -8.64
N ALA A 159 29.26 -3.42 -8.03
CA ALA A 159 29.33 -3.09 -6.61
C ALA A 159 30.56 -2.25 -6.29
N SER A 160 30.54 -1.62 -5.13
CA SER A 160 31.71 -1.02 -4.49
C SER A 160 31.67 -1.25 -2.99
N VAL A 161 32.86 -1.30 -2.38
CA VAL A 161 33.06 -1.33 -0.94
C VAL A 161 34.01 -0.21 -0.57
N ASN A 162 33.60 0.69 0.32
CA ASN A 162 34.35 1.89 0.70
C ASN A 162 34.78 2.77 -0.50
N GLY A 163 33.99 2.74 -1.58
CA GLY A 163 34.28 3.47 -2.82
C GLY A 163 35.19 2.74 -3.80
N GLU A 164 35.79 1.61 -3.41
CA GLU A 164 36.56 0.76 -4.33
C GLU A 164 35.61 -0.10 -5.16
N THR A 165 35.74 -0.03 -6.48
CA THR A 165 34.84 -0.73 -7.40
C THR A 165 35.18 -2.22 -7.46
N CYS A 166 34.17 -3.06 -7.24
CA CYS A 166 34.24 -4.50 -7.42
C CYS A 166 33.84 -4.85 -8.86
N VAL A 167 34.78 -5.34 -9.64
CA VAL A 167 34.66 -5.67 -11.08
C VAL A 167 34.71 -7.18 -11.33
N GLY A 168 35.42 -7.92 -10.48
CA GLY A 168 35.62 -9.37 -10.61
C GLY A 168 34.43 -10.20 -10.12
N SER A 169 34.25 -11.41 -10.66
CA SER A 169 33.24 -12.35 -10.16
C SER A 169 33.48 -12.74 -8.70
N THR A 170 34.75 -12.89 -8.30
CA THR A 170 35.15 -13.15 -6.91
C THR A 170 34.76 -11.98 -6.02
N GLU A 171 35.05 -10.75 -6.44
CA GLU A 171 34.72 -9.53 -5.68
C GLU A 171 33.20 -9.33 -5.54
N LEU A 172 32.43 -9.58 -6.60
CA LEU A 172 30.96 -9.55 -6.52
C LEU A 172 30.40 -10.65 -5.60
N THR A 173 31.08 -11.80 -5.55
CA THR A 173 30.72 -12.88 -4.61
C THR A 173 30.99 -12.46 -3.17
N VAL A 174 32.13 -11.82 -2.89
CA VAL A 174 32.44 -11.23 -1.58
C VAL A 174 31.38 -10.22 -1.16
N VAL A 175 30.95 -9.35 -2.08
CA VAL A 175 29.87 -8.39 -1.80
C VAL A 175 28.56 -9.08 -1.46
N MET A 176 28.19 -10.14 -2.18
CA MET A 176 27.00 -10.92 -1.83
C MET A 176 27.13 -11.57 -0.44
N LEU A 177 28.29 -12.16 -0.11
CA LEU A 177 28.53 -12.73 1.22
C LEU A 177 28.44 -11.68 2.33
N LEU A 178 28.91 -10.45 2.11
CA LEU A 178 28.72 -9.33 3.03
C LEU A 178 27.24 -9.01 3.24
N LEU A 179 26.46 -8.91 2.16
CA LEU A 179 25.02 -8.62 2.21
C LEU A 179 24.24 -9.72 2.97
N TYR A 180 24.73 -10.94 2.95
CA TYR A 180 24.19 -12.09 3.67
C TYR A 180 24.80 -12.29 5.08
N GLY A 181 25.80 -11.51 5.46
CA GLY A 181 26.52 -11.69 6.74
C GLY A 181 27.28 -13.00 6.84
N GLN A 182 27.65 -13.60 5.70
CA GLN A 182 28.28 -14.92 5.60
C GLN A 182 29.80 -14.84 5.30
N LEU A 183 30.37 -13.64 5.19
CA LEU A 183 31.80 -13.49 4.93
C LEU A 183 32.60 -13.62 6.23
N ASP A 184 33.11 -14.81 6.56
CA ASP A 184 34.07 -14.98 7.65
C ASP A 184 35.53 -14.91 7.18
N GLU A 185 36.49 -14.82 8.12
CA GLU A 185 37.92 -14.71 7.81
C GLU A 185 38.45 -15.92 7.01
N GLU A 186 37.94 -17.11 7.28
CA GLU A 186 38.33 -18.34 6.56
C GLU A 186 37.85 -18.32 5.11
N THR A 187 36.59 -17.91 4.89
CA THR A 187 35.98 -17.76 3.57
C THR A 187 36.70 -16.69 2.76
N LEU A 188 36.99 -15.55 3.38
CA LEU A 188 37.76 -14.48 2.74
C LEU A 188 39.17 -14.97 2.36
N ALA A 189 39.89 -15.62 3.26
CA ALA A 189 41.21 -16.17 2.98
C ALA A 189 41.17 -17.22 1.86
N GLY A 190 40.16 -18.10 1.86
CA GLY A 190 39.95 -19.08 0.80
C GLY A 190 39.71 -18.45 -0.57
N LEU A 191 38.90 -17.39 -0.64
CA LEU A 191 38.65 -16.65 -1.87
C LEU A 191 39.90 -15.92 -2.38
N MET A 192 40.69 -15.32 -1.48
CA MET A 192 41.96 -14.67 -1.84
C MET A 192 43.00 -15.66 -2.35
N VAL A 193 43.08 -16.86 -1.75
CA VAL A 193 43.95 -17.92 -2.25
C VAL A 193 43.49 -18.39 -3.63
N TRP A 194 42.18 -18.55 -3.84
CA TRP A 194 41.64 -18.94 -5.15
C TRP A 194 42.02 -17.94 -6.25
N ASP A 195 41.92 -16.63 -5.98
CA ASP A 195 42.28 -15.58 -6.93
C ASP A 195 43.79 -15.54 -7.24
N SER A 196 44.64 -16.02 -6.32
CA SER A 196 46.10 -16.09 -6.52
C SER A 196 46.58 -17.27 -7.38
N ILE A 197 45.72 -18.27 -7.59
CA ILE A 197 46.07 -19.52 -8.30
C ILE A 197 45.71 -19.44 -9.80
N TRP A 198 44.88 -18.48 -10.22
CA TRP A 198 44.35 -18.34 -11.58
C TRP A 198 44.64 -16.97 -12.19
#